data_AF-B9SCP1-F1
#
_entry.id   AF-B9SCP1-F1
#
_cell.length_a   1.000
_cell.length_b   1.000
_cell.length_c   1.000
_cell.angle_alpha   90.00
_cell.angle_beta   90.00
_cell.angle_gamma   90.00
#
_symmetry.space_group_name_H-M   'P 1'
#
loop_
_entity.id
_entity.type
_entity.pdbx_description
1 polymer ?
#
loop_
_entity_poly.entity_id
_entity_poly.type
_entity_poly.pdbx_seq_one_letter_code
_entity_poly.pdbx_strand_id
1 'polypeptide(L)'
;MRSRHKLNTPTSLAALKAVWKLKNEFFVEQIARNTSVFQFLEEQDASSIMEGRHWLIQNHLINMQCWPADKPLKEIDFTLIPFWIHTKDIPPNQIIRENAAMIESCLRF
;
A
#
# COMPACT_ATOMS: atom_id res chain seq x y z
N MET A 1 -1.03 26.50 5.84
CA MET A 1 -1.85 25.52 6.58
C MET A 1 -2.58 24.64 5.57
N ARG A 2 -2.01 23.50 5.15
CA ARG A 2 -2.63 22.61 4.14
C ARG A 2 -3.69 21.74 4.83
N SER A 3 -4.95 21.92 4.45
CA SER A 3 -6.07 21.07 4.86
C SER A 3 -5.74 19.60 4.53
N ARG A 4 -5.72 18.74 5.54
CA ARG A 4 -5.48 17.30 5.39
C ARG A 4 -6.81 16.66 5.00
N HIS A 5 -6.94 16.26 3.74
CA HIS A 5 -8.20 15.74 3.19
C HIS A 5 -8.51 14.36 3.77
N LYS A 6 -9.80 14.13 4.05
CA LYS A 6 -10.36 12.87 4.53
C LYS A 6 -10.37 11.87 3.34
N LEU A 7 -9.75 10.70 3.49
CA LEU A 7 -9.68 9.65 2.44
C LEU A 7 -11.03 8.97 2.13
N ASN A 8 -12.08 9.32 2.85
CA ASN A 8 -13.45 8.82 2.68
C ASN A 8 -14.34 9.74 1.83
N THR A 9 -13.75 10.52 0.92
CA THR A 9 -14.53 11.17 -0.13
C THR A 9 -14.93 10.13 -1.20
N PRO A 10 -16.14 10.22 -1.80
CA PRO A 10 -16.56 9.35 -2.91
C PRO A 10 -15.54 9.33 -4.06
N THR A 11 -14.84 10.43 -4.28
CA THR A 11 -13.78 10.58 -5.29
C THR A 11 -12.57 9.69 -5.00
N SER A 12 -12.16 9.55 -3.74
CA SER A 12 -11.01 8.70 -3.36
C SER A 12 -11.35 7.22 -3.54
N LEU A 13 -12.57 6.82 -3.18
CA LEU A 13 -13.08 5.46 -3.39
C LEU A 13 -13.20 5.11 -4.86
N ALA A 14 -13.68 6.04 -5.69
CA ALA A 14 -13.74 5.84 -7.14
C ALA A 14 -12.34 5.66 -7.75
N ALA A 15 -11.36 6.46 -7.31
CA ALA A 15 -9.97 6.33 -7.75
C ALA A 15 -9.37 4.96 -7.34
N LEU A 16 -9.60 4.53 -6.10
CA LEU A 16 -9.22 3.20 -5.61
C LEU A 16 -9.81 2.08 -6.47
N LYS A 17 -11.12 2.12 -6.74
CA LYS A 17 -11.81 1.15 -7.61
C LYS A 17 -11.19 1.10 -9.01
N ALA A 18 -10.90 2.27 -9.60
CA ALA A 18 -10.31 2.34 -10.94
C ALA A 18 -8.89 1.75 -10.99
N VAL A 19 -8.09 1.97 -9.94
CA VAL A 19 -6.69 1.51 -9.87
C VAL A 19 -6.61 0.01 -9.55
N TRP A 20 -7.42 -0.48 -8.62
CA TRP A 20 -7.35 -1.86 -8.15
C TRP A 20 -8.00 -2.89 -9.07
N LYS A 21 -8.73 -2.47 -10.12
CA LYS A 21 -9.31 -3.33 -11.17
C LYS A 21 -9.96 -4.61 -10.61
N LEU A 22 -10.65 -4.50 -9.49
CA LEU A 22 -11.18 -5.64 -8.75
C LEU A 22 -12.34 -6.27 -9.50
N LYS A 23 -12.49 -7.58 -9.35
CA LYS A 23 -13.61 -8.33 -9.94
C LYS A 23 -14.91 -8.05 -9.18
N ASN A 24 -14.80 -7.88 -7.86
CA ASN A 24 -15.93 -7.68 -6.97
C ASN A 24 -15.89 -6.31 -6.28
N GLU A 25 -17.03 -5.92 -5.71
CA GLU A 25 -17.08 -4.75 -4.83
C GLU A 25 -16.34 -5.02 -3.51
N PHE A 26 -15.88 -3.94 -2.88
CA PHE A 26 -15.32 -3.94 -1.54
C PHE A 26 -15.96 -2.85 -0.69
N PHE A 27 -15.98 -3.06 0.61
CA PHE A 27 -16.53 -2.13 1.58
C PHE A 27 -15.42 -1.37 2.27
N VAL A 28 -15.67 -0.10 2.57
CA VAL A 28 -14.73 0.75 3.29
C VAL A 28 -15.41 1.36 4.49
N GLU A 29 -14.81 1.14 5.66
CA GLU A 29 -15.28 1.68 6.92
C GLU A 29 -14.19 2.56 7.54
N GLN A 30 -14.52 3.80 7.87
CA GLN A 30 -13.59 4.67 8.61
C GLN A 30 -13.69 4.36 10.11
N ILE A 31 -12.64 3.77 10.67
CA ILE A 31 -12.60 3.39 12.10
C ILE A 31 -11.82 4.39 12.97
N ALA A 32 -10.93 5.19 12.37
CA ALA A 32 -10.23 6.27 13.07
C ALA A 32 -9.81 7.40 12.12
N ARG A 33 -9.16 8.43 12.66
CA ARG A 33 -8.58 9.52 11.85
C ARG A 33 -7.52 8.93 10.92
N ASN A 34 -7.65 9.17 9.61
CA ASN A 34 -6.77 8.65 8.56
C ASN A 34 -6.60 7.12 8.55
N THR A 35 -7.53 6.38 9.16
CA THR A 35 -7.49 4.92 9.23
C THR A 35 -8.84 4.38 8.80
N SER A 36 -8.82 3.52 7.79
CA SER A 36 -9.99 2.87 7.25
C SER A 36 -9.72 1.38 7.07
N VAL A 37 -10.76 0.58 7.23
CA VAL A 37 -10.76 -0.86 6.97
C VAL A 37 -11.32 -1.07 5.58
N PHE A 38 -10.64 -1.91 4.80
CA PHE A 38 -11.10 -2.37 3.51
C PHE A 38 -11.50 -3.83 3.67
N GLN A 39 -12.76 -4.14 3.39
CA GLN A 39 -13.31 -5.49 3.46
C GLN A 39 -13.56 -5.97 2.04
N PHE A 40 -12.93 -7.08 1.68
CA PHE A 40 -13.02 -7.69 0.36
C PHE A 40 -13.84 -8.98 0.45
N LEU A 41 -14.60 -9.28 -0.60
CA LEU A 41 -15.37 -10.52 -0.67
C LEU A 41 -14.46 -11.74 -0.93
N GLU A 42 -13.43 -11.56 -1.75
CA GLU A 42 -12.50 -12.62 -2.14
C GLU A 42 -11.09 -12.33 -1.60
N GLU A 43 -10.45 -13.33 -1.02
CA GLU A 43 -9.07 -13.22 -0.54
C GLU A 43 -8.08 -12.89 -1.67
N GLN A 44 -8.36 -13.34 -2.90
CA GLN A 44 -7.51 -13.08 -4.06
C GLN A 44 -7.50 -11.60 -4.46
N ASP A 45 -8.62 -10.90 -4.30
CA ASP A 45 -8.72 -9.44 -4.52
C ASP A 45 -7.86 -8.72 -3.47
N ALA A 46 -7.98 -9.09 -2.20
CA ALA A 46 -7.16 -8.54 -1.12
C ALA A 46 -5.65 -8.81 -1.33
N SER A 47 -5.30 -10.05 -1.72
CA SER A 47 -3.90 -10.45 -1.96
C SER A 47 -3.27 -9.66 -3.09
N SER A 48 -3.98 -9.48 -4.21
CA SER A 48 -3.50 -8.70 -5.36
C SER A 48 -3.20 -7.25 -4.99
N ILE A 49 -4.06 -6.64 -4.18
CA ILE A 49 -3.86 -5.28 -3.67
C ILE A 49 -2.68 -5.21 -2.70
N MET A 50 -2.54 -6.23 -1.85
CA MET A 50 -1.45 -6.36 -0.88
C MET A 50 -0.12 -6.76 -1.52
N GLU A 51 -0.08 -7.24 -2.76
CA GLU A 51 1.15 -7.48 -3.51
C GLU A 51 1.64 -6.22 -4.21
N GLY A 52 0.72 -5.42 -4.76
CA GLY A 52 1.02 -4.15 -5.44
C GLY A 52 1.47 -3.02 -4.51
N ARG A 53 1.96 -3.31 -3.29
CA ARG A 53 2.16 -2.37 -2.15
C ARG A 53 2.72 -1.01 -2.58
N HIS A 54 2.31 0.01 -1.81
CA HIS A 54 2.41 1.47 -1.96
C HIS A 54 1.47 2.11 -3.00
N TRP A 55 0.22 2.34 -2.57
CA TRP A 55 -0.77 3.02 -3.40
C TRP A 55 -0.75 4.53 -3.12
N LEU A 56 -0.46 5.31 -4.16
CA LEU A 56 -0.49 6.76 -4.11
C LEU A 56 -1.80 7.25 -4.74
N ILE A 57 -2.65 7.89 -3.95
CA ILE A 57 -3.97 8.34 -4.40
C ILE A 57 -4.17 9.79 -3.98
N GLN A 58 -4.43 10.65 -4.96
CA GLN A 58 -4.59 12.09 -4.73
C GLN A 58 -3.44 12.67 -3.89
N ASN A 59 -2.20 12.25 -4.17
CA ASN A 59 -1.00 12.67 -3.45
C ASN A 59 -0.95 12.24 -1.95
N HIS A 60 -1.75 11.25 -1.57
CA HIS A 60 -1.70 10.58 -0.26
C HIS A 60 -1.21 9.15 -0.43
N LEU A 61 -0.16 8.80 0.32
CA LEU A 61 0.36 7.43 0.39
C LEU A 61 -0.51 6.61 1.33
N ILE A 62 -0.96 5.45 0.87
CA ILE A 62 -1.75 4.52 1.68
C ILE A 62 -0.82 3.39 2.15
N ASN A 63 -0.63 3.31 3.47
CA ASN A 63 0.03 2.17 4.11
C ASN A 63 -1.02 1.09 4.41
N MET A 64 -1.09 0.06 3.57
CA MET A 64 -1.99 -1.07 3.77
C MET A 64 -1.31 -2.18 4.56
N GLN A 65 -2.00 -2.61 5.61
CA GLN A 65 -1.60 -3.70 6.48
C GLN A 65 -2.72 -4.73 6.50
N CYS A 66 -2.35 -6.01 6.49
CA CYS A 66 -3.31 -7.07 6.82
C CYS A 66 -3.70 -6.90 8.29
N TRP A 67 -4.99 -7.05 8.60
CA TRP A 67 -5.49 -6.98 9.97
C TRP A 67 -5.93 -8.36 10.44
N PRO A 68 -5.11 -9.06 11.25
CA PRO A 68 -5.48 -10.35 11.84
C PRO A 68 -6.61 -10.20 12.85
N ALA A 69 -7.52 -11.18 12.89
CA ALA A 69 -8.69 -11.16 13.79
C ALA A 69 -8.32 -11.22 15.29
N ASP A 70 -7.13 -11.72 15.61
CA ASP A 70 -6.61 -11.87 16.97
C ASP A 70 -5.87 -10.62 17.48
N LYS A 71 -5.70 -9.59 16.63
CA LYS A 71 -4.97 -8.37 16.99
C LYS A 71 -5.87 -7.15 17.05
N PRO A 72 -5.81 -6.32 18.11
CA PRO A 72 -6.46 -5.02 18.10
C PRO A 72 -5.73 -4.06 17.15
N LEU A 73 -6.45 -3.05 16.62
CA LEU A 73 -5.90 -2.06 15.68
C LEU A 73 -4.60 -1.40 16.18
N LYS A 74 -4.50 -1.14 17.49
CA LYS A 74 -3.34 -0.49 18.13
C LYS A 74 -2.05 -1.31 18.03
N GLU A 75 -2.15 -2.61 17.74
CA GLU A 75 -1.02 -3.54 17.59
C GLU A 75 -0.64 -3.76 16.11
N ILE A 76 -1.37 -3.14 15.18
CA ILE A 76 -1.03 -3.15 13.76
C ILE A 76 0.06 -2.11 13.52
N ASP A 77 1.18 -2.57 12.97
CA ASP A 77 2.34 -1.73 12.70
C ASP A 77 2.19 -0.97 11.37
N PHE A 78 2.13 0.35 11.46
CA PHE A 78 2.09 1.26 10.32
C PHE A 78 3.39 2.07 10.14
N THR A 79 4.47 1.73 10.86
CA THR A 79 5.74 2.46 10.84
C THR A 79 6.53 2.28 9.55
N LEU A 80 6.37 1.12 8.90
CA LEU A 80 7.05 0.77 7.66
C LEU A 80 6.05 0.56 6.53
N ILE A 81 6.47 0.90 5.32
CA ILE A 81 5.76 0.59 4.08
C ILE A 81 6.80 0.19 3.02
N PRO A 82 6.65 -0.98 2.38
CA PRO A 82 7.58 -1.40 1.35
C PRO A 82 7.43 -0.53 0.10
N PHE A 83 8.56 -0.24 -0.56
CA PHE A 83 8.64 0.49 -1.81
C PHE A 83 9.31 -0.31 -2.93
N TRP A 84 8.76 -0.22 -4.14
CA TRP A 84 9.38 -0.68 -5.38
C TRP A 84 10.41 0.37 -5.81
N ILE A 85 11.67 -0.04 -5.84
CA ILE A 85 12.76 0.79 -6.31
C ILE A 85 13.15 0.30 -7.69
N HIS A 86 12.95 1.17 -8.67
CA HIS A 86 13.35 0.91 -10.04
C HIS A 86 14.67 1.59 -10.34
N THR A 87 15.73 0.81 -10.44
CA THR A 87 17.06 1.27 -10.84
C THR A 87 17.20 1.20 -12.36
N LYS A 88 17.58 2.32 -12.97
CA LYS A 88 17.79 2.43 -14.42
C LYS A 88 19.28 2.36 -14.75
N ASP A 89 19.57 2.00 -16.00
CA ASP A 89 20.91 2.04 -16.59
C ASP A 89 21.97 1.17 -15.88
N ILE A 90 21.54 0.07 -15.23
CA ILE A 90 22.46 -0.93 -14.68
C ILE A 90 23.02 -1.75 -15.85
N PRO A 91 24.36 -1.84 -16.00
CA PRO A 91 24.97 -2.71 -17.00
C PRO A 91 24.51 -4.17 -16.82
N PRO A 92 24.22 -4.94 -17.88
CA PRO A 92 23.65 -6.28 -17.75
C PRO A 92 24.48 -7.24 -16.86
N ASN A 93 25.81 -7.11 -16.89
CA ASN A 93 26.72 -7.90 -16.04
C ASN A 93 26.73 -7.48 -14.56
N GLN A 94 26.05 -6.39 -14.21
CA GLN A 94 25.89 -5.88 -12.85
C GLN A 94 24.50 -6.19 -12.28
N ILE A 95 23.59 -6.79 -13.06
CA ILE A 95 22.27 -7.27 -12.60
C ILE A 95 22.46 -8.63 -11.92
N ILE A 96 23.12 -8.62 -10.76
CA ILE A 96 23.41 -9.80 -9.95
C ILE A 96 22.94 -9.58 -8.51
N ARG A 97 22.71 -10.68 -7.79
CA ARG A 97 22.09 -10.66 -6.46
C ARG A 97 22.93 -9.89 -5.44
N GLU A 98 24.26 -9.97 -5.57
CA GLU A 98 25.22 -9.27 -4.72
C GLU A 98 25.05 -7.75 -4.84
N ASN A 99 24.92 -7.24 -6.05
CA ASN A 99 24.71 -5.81 -6.30
C ASN A 99 23.33 -5.35 -5.82
N ALA A 100 22.30 -6.18 -5.96
CA ALA A 100 20.98 -5.88 -5.41
C ALA A 100 21.02 -5.76 -3.87
N ALA A 101 21.74 -6.65 -3.19
CA ALA A 101 21.94 -6.58 -1.74
C ALA A 101 22.74 -5.35 -1.31
N MET A 102 23.75 -4.94 -2.11
CA MET A 102 24.47 -3.69 -1.88
C MET A 102 23.54 -2.46 -1.98
N ILE A 103 22.70 -2.41 -3.02
CA ILE A 103 21.71 -1.35 -3.18
C ILE A 103 20.74 -1.32 -1.99
N GLU A 104 20.21 -2.47 -1.58
CA GLU A 104 19.37 -2.61 -0.37
C GLU A 104 20.08 -2.06 0.88
N SER A 105 21.36 -2.39 1.07
CA SER A 105 22.11 -1.93 2.24
C SER A 105 22.26 -0.40 2.30
N CYS A 106 22.36 0.27 1.15
CA CYS A 106 22.43 1.73 1.05
C CYS A 106 21.08 2.42 1.33
N LEU A 107 19.97 1.66 1.31
CA LEU A 107 18.61 2.16 1.44
C LEU A 107 17.98 1.87 2.81
N ARG A 108 18.79 1.42 3.79
CA ARG A 108 18.31 1.27 5.17
C ARG A 108 18.14 2.65 5.81
N PHE A 109 16.90 3.13 5.82
CA PHE A 109 16.47 4.36 6.50
C PHE A 109 16.12 4.10 7.97
#